data_AF-A0A970DVW7-F1
#
_entry.id   AF-A0A970DVW7-F1
#
_cell.length_a   1.000
_cell.length_b   1.000
_cell.length_c   1.000
_cell.angle_alpha   90.00
_cell.angle_beta   90.00
_cell.angle_gamma   90.00
#
_symmetry.space_group_name_H-M   'P 1'
#
loop_
_entity.id
_entity.type
_entity.pdbx_description
1 polymer ?
#
loop_
_entity_poly.entity_id
_entity_poly.type
_entity_poly.pdbx_seq_one_letter_code
_entity_poly.pdbx_strand_id
1 'polypeptide(L)'
;DHAEHIGEHAQAKVEEKLPFSQVAMDEIGLLYDKVLDICKKALIALEEDDPVLARQVLEREMVIDKLQEEMRQNHINRLNQGRCWPGSGIIYLDLLANLERVADHAANMAEVALVGKEELI
;
A
#
# COMPACT_ATOMS: atom_id res chain seq x y z
N ASP A 1 -8.12 10.54 -3.53
CA ASP A 1 -8.75 9.60 -4.49
C ASP A 1 -8.49 8.14 -4.11
N HIS A 2 -7.25 7.67 -3.89
CA HIS A 2 -7.01 6.26 -3.56
C HIS A 2 -7.68 5.79 -2.26
N ALA A 3 -7.69 6.61 -1.21
CA ALA A 3 -8.43 6.30 0.02
C ALA A 3 -9.97 6.23 -0.19
N GLU A 4 -10.48 6.99 -1.16
CA GLU A 4 -11.91 6.99 -1.52
C GLU A 4 -12.25 5.71 -2.29
N HIS A 5 -11.44 5.31 -3.27
CA HIS A 5 -11.58 4.03 -3.96
C HIS A 5 -11.53 2.83 -3.00
N ILE A 6 -10.64 2.86 -1.99
CA ILE A 6 -10.61 1.83 -0.94
C ILE A 6 -11.94 1.76 -0.18
N GLY A 7 -12.54 2.91 0.13
CA GLY A 7 -13.86 3.00 0.76
C GLY A 7 -14.97 2.41 -0.13
N GLU A 8 -14.97 2.74 -1.42
CA GLU A 8 -15.92 2.19 -2.40
C GLU A 8 -15.80 0.66 -2.52
N HIS A 9 -14.57 0.15 -2.58
CA HIS A 9 -14.29 -1.30 -2.60
C HIS A 9 -14.75 -2.00 -1.31
N ALA A 10 -14.55 -1.38 -0.15
CA ALA A 10 -15.04 -1.90 1.12
C ALA A 10 -16.58 -1.96 1.15
N GLN A 11 -17.25 -0.95 0.60
CA GLN A 11 -18.71 -0.94 0.46
C GLN A 11 -19.20 -2.03 -0.49
N ALA A 12 -18.62 -2.15 -1.69
CA ALA A 12 -18.96 -3.18 -2.66
C ALA A 12 -18.79 -4.59 -2.08
N LYS A 13 -17.70 -4.84 -1.33
CA LYS A 13 -17.49 -6.10 -0.62
C LYS A 13 -18.63 -6.45 0.34
N VAL A 14 -19.15 -5.46 1.08
CA VAL A 14 -20.24 -5.66 2.05
C VAL A 14 -21.56 -5.90 1.33
N GLU A 15 -21.88 -5.07 0.33
CA GLU A 15 -23.12 -5.15 -0.44
C GLU A 15 -23.24 -6.46 -1.22
N GLU A 16 -22.15 -6.88 -1.87
CA GLU A 16 -22.09 -8.10 -2.66
C GLU A 16 -21.80 -9.36 -1.81
N LYS A 17 -21.55 -9.20 -0.51
CA LYS A 17 -21.22 -10.28 0.45
C LYS A 17 -19.99 -11.10 0.05
N LEU A 18 -18.94 -10.42 -0.38
CA LEU A 18 -17.71 -11.06 -0.85
C LEU A 18 -16.83 -11.51 0.33
N PRO A 19 -16.65 -12.83 0.53
CA PRO A 19 -15.90 -13.34 1.67
C PRO A 19 -14.40 -13.24 1.42
N PHE A 20 -13.67 -12.66 2.37
CA PHE A 20 -12.21 -12.73 2.38
C PHE A 20 -11.79 -13.83 3.34
N SER A 21 -10.80 -14.64 2.95
CA SER A 21 -10.14 -15.56 3.87
C SER A 21 -9.41 -14.80 4.97
N GLN A 22 -9.24 -15.40 6.15
CA GLN A 22 -8.47 -14.78 7.23
C GLN A 22 -7.06 -14.35 6.76
N VAL A 23 -6.39 -15.21 5.97
CA VAL A 23 -5.06 -14.90 5.40
C VAL A 23 -5.07 -13.61 4.57
N ALA A 24 -6.10 -13.42 3.75
CA ALA A 24 -6.24 -12.19 2.94
C ALA A 24 -6.49 -10.96 3.83
N MET A 25 -7.25 -11.10 4.92
CA MET A 25 -7.46 -10.00 5.88
C MET A 25 -6.16 -9.64 6.61
N ASP A 26 -5.38 -10.64 7.02
CA ASP A 26 -4.10 -10.44 7.69
C ASP A 26 -3.07 -9.78 6.74
N GLU A 27 -3.05 -10.20 5.47
CA GLU A 27 -2.23 -9.60 4.42
C GLU A 27 -2.58 -8.12 4.20
N ILE A 28 -3.88 -7.80 4.06
CA ILE A 28 -4.35 -6.42 3.92
C ILE A 28 -3.96 -5.57 5.13
N GLY A 29 -4.16 -6.08 6.35
CA GLY A 29 -3.82 -5.36 7.58
C GLY A 29 -2.33 -5.03 7.66
N LEU A 30 -1.48 -6.00 7.33
CA LEU A 30 -0.02 -5.81 7.30
C LEU A 30 0.39 -4.74 6.28
N LEU A 31 -0.18 -4.77 5.07
CA LEU A 31 0.13 -3.78 4.04
C LEU A 31 -0.34 -2.39 4.45
N TYR A 32 -1.58 -2.28 4.96
CA TYR A 32 -2.15 -1.03 5.45
C TYR A 32 -1.28 -0.38 6.54
N ASP A 33 -0.87 -1.15 7.55
CA ASP A 33 -0.06 -0.62 8.65
C ASP A 33 1.28 -0.08 8.16
N LYS A 34 1.89 -0.76 7.18
CA LYS A 34 3.14 -0.30 6.54
C LYS A 34 2.92 0.99 5.76
N VAL A 35 1.90 1.05 4.89
CA VAL A 35 1.58 2.25 4.11
C VAL A 35 1.32 3.44 5.02
N LEU A 36 0.51 3.26 6.08
CA LEU A 36 0.23 4.30 7.05
C LEU A 36 1.50 4.79 7.77
N ASP A 37 2.43 3.89 8.08
CA ASP A 37 3.72 4.23 8.68
C ASP A 37 4.57 5.09 7.75
N ILE A 38 4.64 4.76 6.46
CA ILE A 38 5.46 5.53 5.51
C ILE A 38 4.83 6.90 5.24
N CYS A 39 3.50 7.01 5.14
CA CYS A 39 2.83 8.30 4.97
C CYS A 39 3.16 9.27 6.11
N LYS A 40 3.14 8.77 7.36
CA LYS A 40 3.52 9.57 8.53
C LYS A 40 4.98 10.01 8.47
N LYS A 41 5.89 9.14 8.04
CA LYS A 41 7.31 9.45 7.94
C LYS A 41 7.63 10.41 6.80
N ALA A 42 6.95 10.29 5.66
CA ALA A 42 7.09 11.21 4.55
C ALA A 42 6.68 12.63 4.95
N LEU A 43 5.58 12.76 5.69
CA LEU A 43 5.15 14.05 6.25
C LEU A 43 6.21 14.64 7.20
N ILE A 44 6.70 13.86 8.17
CA ILE A 44 7.74 14.33 9.10
C ILE A 44 9.03 14.71 8.34
N ALA A 45 9.45 13.89 7.38
CA ALA A 45 10.66 14.14 6.60
C ALA A 45 10.55 15.45 5.81
N LEU A 46 9.37 15.76 5.28
CA LEU A 46 9.10 17.01 4.58
C LEU A 46 8.98 18.21 5.53
N GLU A 47 8.32 18.05 6.68
CA GLU A 47 8.15 19.12 7.66
C GLU A 47 9.47 19.53 8.33
N GLU A 48 10.37 18.56 8.57
CA GLU A 48 11.64 18.76 9.28
C GLU A 48 12.85 18.88 8.34
N ASP A 49 12.64 18.83 7.02
CA ASP A 49 13.70 18.74 6.01
C ASP A 49 14.74 17.65 6.35
N ASP A 50 14.29 16.46 6.78
CA ASP A 50 15.15 15.35 7.22
C ASP A 50 15.48 14.38 6.06
N PRO A 51 16.69 14.47 5.46
CA PRO A 51 17.07 13.61 4.34
C PRO A 51 17.34 12.17 4.76
N VAL A 52 17.63 11.92 6.04
CA VAL A 52 17.81 10.55 6.55
C VAL A 52 16.46 9.86 6.59
N LEU A 53 15.45 10.54 7.15
CA LEU A 53 14.09 10.00 7.19
C LEU A 53 13.50 9.86 5.79
N ALA A 54 13.74 10.82 4.89
CA ALA A 54 13.31 10.74 3.50
C ALA A 54 13.87 9.50 2.78
N ARG A 55 15.18 9.21 2.93
CA ARG A 55 15.78 7.98 2.38
C ARG A 55 15.15 6.71 2.97
N GLN A 56 14.84 6.71 4.27
CA GLN A 56 14.15 5.57 4.89
C GLN A 56 12.74 5.36 4.33
N VAL A 57 12.04 6.43 3.93
CA VAL A 57 10.73 6.30 3.26
C VAL A 57 10.89 5.58 1.93
N LEU A 58 11.85 5.98 1.09
CA LEU A 58 12.13 5.33 -0.19
C LEU A 58 12.51 3.85 -0.03
N GLU A 59 13.35 3.53 0.96
CA GLU A 59 13.71 2.14 1.26
C GLU A 59 12.51 1.29 1.70
N ARG A 60 11.56 1.89 2.43
CA ARG A 60 10.36 1.20 2.92
C ARG A 60 9.31 1.02 1.82
N GLU A 61 9.19 1.97 0.90
CA GLU A 61 8.33 1.82 -0.27
C GLU A 61 8.75 0.61 -1.11
N MET A 62 10.05 0.42 -1.37
CA MET A 62 10.54 -0.78 -2.08
C MET A 62 10.19 -2.10 -1.37
N VAL A 63 10.02 -2.08 -0.05
CA VAL A 63 9.57 -3.24 0.73
C VAL A 63 8.06 -3.45 0.58
N ILE A 64 7.29 -2.37 0.50
CA ILE A 64 5.84 -2.39 0.25
C ILE A 64 5.55 -2.96 -1.13
N ASP A 65 6.28 -2.56 -2.17
CA ASP A 65 6.12 -3.11 -3.53
C ASP A 65 6.33 -4.61 -3.58
N LYS A 66 7.43 -5.07 -2.96
CA LYS A 66 7.73 -6.51 -2.89
C LYS A 66 6.64 -7.26 -2.14
N LEU A 67 6.15 -6.70 -1.04
CA LEU A 67 5.08 -7.29 -0.26
C LEU A 67 3.77 -7.34 -1.06
N GLN A 68 3.43 -6.28 -1.79
CA GLN A 68 2.29 -6.20 -2.68
C GLN A 68 2.34 -7.33 -3.72
N GLU A 69 3.49 -7.52 -4.37
CA GLU A 69 3.68 -8.55 -5.39
C GLU A 69 3.62 -9.96 -4.80
N GLU A 70 4.22 -10.19 -3.64
CA GLU A 70 4.11 -11.46 -2.92
C GLU A 70 2.64 -11.80 -2.58
N MET A 71 1.88 -10.81 -2.08
CA MET A 71 0.45 -10.97 -1.77
C MET A 71 -0.40 -11.21 -3.02
N ARG A 72 -0.06 -10.59 -4.16
CA ARG A 72 -0.68 -10.85 -5.45
C ARG A 72 -0.46 -12.31 -5.87
N GLN A 73 0.77 -12.79 -5.79
CA GLN A 73 1.11 -14.18 -6.13
C GLN A 73 0.44 -15.19 -5.18
N ASN A 74 0.38 -14.88 -3.89
CA ASN A 74 -0.37 -15.68 -2.91
C ASN A 74 -1.85 -15.78 -3.26
N HIS A 75 -2.47 -14.67 -3.68
CA HIS A 75 -3.86 -14.66 -4.11
C HIS A 75 -4.09 -15.54 -5.35
N ILE A 76 -3.24 -15.42 -6.38
CA ILE A 76 -3.30 -16.25 -7.58
C ILE A 76 -3.18 -17.74 -7.21
N ASN A 77 -2.27 -18.09 -6.30
CA ASN A 77 -2.11 -19.46 -5.82
C ASN A 77 -3.37 -19.98 -5.10
N ARG A 78 -4.02 -19.15 -4.28
CA ARG A 78 -5.29 -19.52 -3.62
C ARG A 78 -6.41 -19.72 -4.65
N LEU A 79 -6.47 -18.88 -5.67
CA LEU A 79 -7.46 -18.97 -6.75
C LEU A 79 -7.31 -20.27 -7.54
N ASN A 80 -6.08 -20.58 -7.96
CA ASN A 80 -5.76 -21.81 -8.71
C ASN A 80 -6.08 -23.09 -7.93
N GLN A 81 -6.06 -23.02 -6.59
CA GLN A 81 -6.35 -24.15 -5.71
C GLN A 81 -7.82 -24.21 -5.27
N GLY A 82 -8.67 -23.29 -5.74
CA GLY A 82 -10.07 -23.19 -5.33
C GLY A 82 -10.27 -22.81 -3.86
N ARG A 83 -9.28 -22.16 -3.25
CA ARG A 83 -9.27 -21.76 -1.82
C ARG A 83 -9.69 -20.31 -1.59
N CYS A 84 -10.08 -19.59 -2.63
CA CYS A 84 -10.70 -18.26 -2.51
C CYS A 84 -11.93 -18.15 -3.42
N TRP A 85 -12.79 -17.18 -3.12
CA TRP A 85 -13.96 -16.86 -3.93
C TRP A 85 -13.54 -15.94 -5.09
N PRO A 86 -13.75 -16.30 -6.37
CA PRO A 86 -13.18 -15.57 -7.50
C PRO A 86 -13.54 -14.08 -7.55
N GLY A 87 -14.79 -13.69 -7.29
CA GLY A 87 -15.17 -12.27 -7.34
C GLY A 87 -14.60 -11.45 -6.16
N SER A 88 -14.10 -12.09 -5.10
CA SER A 88 -13.35 -11.41 -4.03
C SER A 88 -11.95 -11.03 -4.50
N GLY A 89 -11.44 -11.69 -5.55
CA GLY A 89 -10.12 -11.43 -6.09
C GLY A 89 -9.98 -10.07 -6.75
N ILE A 90 -11.02 -9.60 -7.44
CA ILE A 90 -11.00 -8.27 -8.08
C ILE A 90 -10.82 -7.20 -7.00
N ILE A 91 -11.71 -7.18 -6.00
CA ILE A 91 -11.64 -6.23 -4.89
C ILE A 91 -10.32 -6.34 -4.12
N TYR A 92 -9.83 -7.55 -3.88
CA TYR A 92 -8.57 -7.77 -3.18
C TYR A 92 -7.38 -7.16 -3.94
N LEU A 93 -7.27 -7.44 -5.24
CA LEU A 93 -6.16 -6.96 -6.06
C LEU A 93 -6.21 -5.44 -6.24
N ASP A 94 -7.39 -4.87 -6.43
CA ASP A 94 -7.56 -3.42 -6.53
C ASP A 94 -7.21 -2.71 -5.21
N LEU A 95 -7.57 -3.30 -4.06
CA LEU A 95 -7.18 -2.79 -2.75
C LEU A 95 -5.66 -2.77 -2.57
N LEU A 96 -4.96 -3.87 -2.92
CA LEU A 96 -3.50 -3.91 -2.83
C LEU A 96 -2.86 -2.82 -3.72
N ALA A 97 -3.37 -2.65 -4.95
CA ALA A 97 -2.85 -1.66 -5.89
C ALA A 97 -3.12 -0.21 -5.41
N ASN A 98 -4.27 0.08 -4.81
CA ASN A 98 -4.53 1.40 -4.26
C ASN A 98 -3.66 1.69 -3.03
N LEU A 99 -3.35 0.69 -2.20
CA LEU A 99 -2.45 0.85 -1.05
C LEU A 99 -1.00 1.12 -1.49
N GLU A 100 -0.51 0.42 -2.51
CA GLU A 100 0.81 0.68 -3.08
C GLU A 100 0.90 2.10 -3.68
N ARG A 101 -0.08 2.55 -4.47
CA ARG A 101 -0.07 3.94 -4.98
C ARG A 101 -0.04 5.01 -3.88
N VAL A 102 -0.65 4.74 -2.73
CA VAL A 102 -0.55 5.65 -1.57
C VAL A 102 0.87 5.65 -1.00
N ALA A 103 1.57 4.51 -1.00
CA ALA A 103 2.98 4.45 -0.66
C ALA A 103 3.85 5.21 -1.69
N ASP A 104 3.63 5.03 -2.99
CA ASP A 104 4.36 5.77 -4.04
C ASP A 104 4.23 7.28 -3.86
N HIS A 105 3.02 7.77 -3.53
CA HIS A 105 2.82 9.19 -3.26
C HIS A 105 3.61 9.67 -2.04
N ALA A 106 3.72 8.85 -0.99
CA ALA A 106 4.55 9.18 0.16
C ALA A 106 6.06 9.15 -0.20
N ALA A 107 6.49 8.24 -1.09
CA ALA A 107 7.85 8.23 -1.62
C ALA A 107 8.16 9.50 -2.43
N ASN A 108 7.25 9.92 -3.33
CA ASN A 108 7.40 11.17 -4.09
C ASN A 108 7.54 12.40 -3.17
N MET A 109 6.80 12.46 -2.06
CA MET A 109 6.97 13.53 -1.07
C MET A 109 8.36 13.52 -0.44
N ALA A 110 8.88 12.33 -0.12
CA ALA A 110 10.22 12.18 0.43
C ALA A 110 11.32 12.55 -0.59
N GLU A 111 11.13 12.27 -1.89
CA GLU A 111 12.04 12.71 -2.94
C GLU A 111 12.13 14.24 -3.02
N VAL A 112 11.00 14.95 -2.90
CA VAL A 112 10.98 16.42 -2.87
C VAL A 112 11.80 16.96 -1.69
N ALA A 113 11.69 16.34 -0.51
CA ALA A 113 12.47 16.72 0.67
C ALA A 113 13.98 16.46 0.51
N LEU A 114 14.39 15.54 -0.37
CA LEU A 114 15.79 15.31 -0.71
C LEU A 114 16.33 16.35 -1.70
N VAL A 115 15.60 16.60 -2.79
CA VAL A 115 16.00 17.52 -3.85
C VAL A 115 16.11 18.96 -3.35
N GLY A 116 15.19 19.40 -2.47
CA GLY A 116 15.22 20.75 -1.88
C GLY A 116 16.52 21.06 -1.12
N LYS A 117 17.30 20.05 -0.72
CA LYS A 117 18.60 20.21 -0.07
C LYS A 117 19.80 20.24 -1.02
N GLU A 118 19.72 19.58 -2.17
CA GLU A 118 20.83 19.56 -3.15
C GLU A 118 20.98 20.90 -3.89
N GLU A 119 19.93 21.71 -3.98
CA GLU A 119 19.99 23.06 -4.54
C GLU A 119 20.50 24.14 -3.55
N LEU A 120 20.73 23.78 -2.28
CA LEU A 120 21.19 24.69 -1.21
C LEU A 120 22.67 24.51 -0.81
N ILE A 121 23.41 23.63 -1.48
CA ILE A 121 24.86 23.38 -1.27
C ILE A 121 25.63 23.82 -2.51
#